data_AF-A0A662TP66-F1
#
_entry.id   AF-A0A662TP66-F1
#
_cell.length_a   1.000
_cell.length_b   1.000
_cell.length_c   1.000
_cell.angle_alpha   90.00
_cell.angle_beta   90.00
_cell.angle_gamma   90.00
#
_symmetry.space_group_name_H-M   'P 1'
#
loop_
_entity.id
_entity.type
_entity.pdbx_description
1 polymer ?
#
loop_
_entity_poly.entity_id
_entity_poly.type
_entity_poly.pdbx_seq_one_letter_code
_entity_poly.pdbx_strand_id
1 'polypeptide(L)'
;MKRLSWSDLERQVLKLRRKIRVPKDMIPHPLRAGYRITPFAGRQPSYAKPFGRGRFHVEEVDGQYCIHYDRYDPERYPLAHLLN
;
A
#
# COMPACT_ATOMS: atom_id res chain seq x y z
N MET A 1 -18.41 6.99 14.00
CA MET A 1 -16.99 6.57 13.88
C MET A 1 -16.30 7.40 12.81
N LYS A 2 -15.13 7.99 13.09
CA LYS A 2 -14.35 8.73 12.10
C LYS A 2 -13.67 7.70 11.17
N ARG A 3 -14.02 7.70 9.89
CA ARG A 3 -13.29 6.88 8.89
C ARG A 3 -11.87 7.41 8.76
N LEU A 4 -10.91 6.50 8.69
CA LEU A 4 -9.51 6.80 8.41
C LEU A 4 -9.36 7.28 6.95
N SER A 5 -8.27 8.01 6.69
CA SER A 5 -7.90 8.45 5.34
C SER A 5 -6.63 7.75 4.88
N TRP A 6 -6.56 7.47 3.57
CA TRP A 6 -5.35 6.91 2.97
C TRP A 6 -4.15 7.83 3.13
N SER A 7 -4.32 9.15 2.99
CA SER A 7 -3.24 10.11 3.18
C SER A 7 -2.68 10.12 4.61
N ASP A 8 -3.52 9.90 5.64
CA ASP A 8 -3.05 9.77 7.02
C ASP A 8 -2.23 8.48 7.20
N LEU A 9 -2.72 7.36 6.66
CA LEU A 9 -1.99 6.09 6.73
C LEU A 9 -0.67 6.14 5.96
N GLU A 10 -0.65 6.74 4.78
CA GLU A 10 0.56 6.94 3.97
C GLU A 10 1.61 7.74 4.75
N ARG A 11 1.21 8.84 5.39
CA ARG A 11 2.10 9.61 6.29
C ARG A 11 2.63 8.77 7.44
N GLN A 12 1.79 7.95 8.07
CA GLN A 12 2.21 7.07 9.15
C GLN A 12 3.18 5.98 8.68
N VAL A 13 2.91 5.37 7.53
CA VAL A 13 3.81 4.36 6.91
C VAL A 13 5.18 4.98 6.62
N LEU A 14 5.23 6.19 6.05
CA LEU A 14 6.48 6.89 5.78
C LEU A 14 7.24 7.24 7.06
N LYS A 15 6.51 7.68 8.10
CA LYS A 15 7.09 8.04 9.41
C LYS A 15 7.64 6.82 10.15
N LEU A 16 6.86 5.74 10.21
CA LEU A 16 7.17 4.55 11.00
C LEU A 16 8.01 3.52 10.25
N ARG A 17 8.12 3.66 8.92
CA ARG A 17 8.83 2.74 8.00
C ARG A 17 8.43 1.27 8.21
N ARG A 18 7.14 1.03 8.49
CA ARG A 18 6.60 -0.31 8.76
C ARG A 18 5.26 -0.51 8.07
N LYS A 19 4.88 -1.78 7.91
CA LYS A 19 3.56 -2.19 7.45
C LYS A 19 2.50 -1.82 8.49
N ILE A 20 1.39 -1.26 8.04
CA ILE A 20 0.23 -0.93 8.88
C ILE A 20 -0.98 -1.74 8.40
N ARG A 21 -1.72 -2.32 9.35
CA ARG A 21 -2.97 -3.03 9.09
C ARG A 21 -4.14 -2.16 9.49
N VAL A 22 -5.18 -2.11 8.67
CA VAL A 22 -6.41 -1.35 8.93
C VAL A 22 -7.63 -2.18 8.55
N PRO A 23 -8.69 -2.22 9.38
CA PRO A 23 -9.95 -2.85 9.01
C PRO A 23 -10.58 -2.20 7.76
N LYS A 24 -11.14 -3.01 6.85
CA LYS A 24 -11.71 -2.52 5.57
C LYS A 24 -12.93 -1.61 5.76
N ASP A 25 -13.66 -1.78 6.85
CA ASP A 25 -14.82 -0.96 7.21
C ASP A 25 -14.42 0.44 7.74
N MET A 26 -13.17 0.59 8.17
CA MET A 26 -12.64 1.85 8.72
C MET A 26 -12.02 2.78 7.67
N ILE A 27 -11.79 2.32 6.44
CA ILE A 27 -11.14 3.11 5.39
C ILE A 27 -11.82 2.90 4.03
N PRO A 28 -11.97 3.93 3.16
CA PRO A 28 -12.51 3.73 1.83
C PRO A 28 -11.67 2.73 1.01
N HIS A 29 -12.30 2.06 0.04
CA HIS A 29 -11.62 1.15 -0.88
C HIS A 29 -10.41 1.83 -1.57
N PRO A 30 -9.24 1.16 -1.73
CA PRO A 30 -8.01 1.74 -2.28
C PRO A 30 -8.20 2.44 -3.63
N LEU A 31 -9.01 1.86 -4.52
CA LEU A 31 -9.33 2.44 -5.84
C LEU A 31 -9.93 3.84 -5.76
N ARG A 32 -10.67 4.16 -4.68
CA ARG A 32 -11.22 5.51 -4.47
C ARG A 32 -10.16 6.53 -4.05
N ALA A 33 -8.96 6.08 -3.71
CA ALA A 33 -7.83 6.91 -3.30
C ALA A 33 -6.69 6.95 -4.34
N GLY A 34 -6.98 6.53 -5.58
CA GLY A 34 -6.03 6.60 -6.70
C GLY A 34 -5.04 5.46 -6.77
N TYR A 35 -5.22 4.41 -5.96
CA TYR A 35 -4.49 3.17 -6.16
C TYR A 35 -4.98 2.45 -7.42
N ARG A 36 -4.08 1.70 -8.07
CA ARG A 36 -4.39 0.84 -9.22
C ARG A 36 -4.27 -0.62 -8.82
N ILE A 37 -5.11 -1.47 -9.38
CA ILE A 37 -4.98 -2.93 -9.19
C ILE A 37 -3.65 -3.38 -9.77
N THR A 38 -2.89 -4.13 -8.99
CA THR A 38 -1.68 -4.81 -9.46
C THR A 38 -1.98 -6.30 -9.62
N PRO A 39 -1.87 -6.84 -10.85
CA PRO A 39 -2.05 -8.27 -11.06
C PRO A 39 -0.84 -9.01 -10.45
N PHE A 40 -1.04 -9.61 -9.27
CA PHE A 40 -0.08 -10.55 -8.70
C PHE A 40 -0.64 -11.96 -8.85
N ALA A 41 0.14 -12.86 -9.46
CA ALA A 41 -0.28 -14.22 -9.75
C ALA A 41 -0.70 -14.96 -8.46
N GLY A 42 -1.98 -15.32 -8.35
CA GLY A 42 -2.49 -16.35 -7.43
C GLY A 42 -2.71 -15.95 -5.96
N ARG A 43 -2.70 -14.67 -5.59
CA ARG A 43 -3.01 -14.22 -4.21
C ARG A 43 -4.06 -13.11 -4.18
N GLN A 44 -4.55 -12.80 -2.97
CA GLN A 44 -5.57 -11.76 -2.70
C GLN A 44 -5.28 -10.45 -3.47
N PRO A 45 -6.32 -9.66 -3.81
CA PRO A 45 -6.15 -8.40 -4.54
C PRO A 45 -5.05 -7.52 -3.93
N SER A 46 -4.20 -6.97 -4.80
CA SER A 46 -3.18 -5.99 -4.41
C SER A 46 -3.36 -4.70 -5.20
N TYR A 47 -2.95 -3.60 -4.59
CA TYR A 47 -3.09 -2.28 -5.15
C TYR A 47 -1.82 -1.46 -4.93
N ALA A 48 -1.41 -0.71 -5.95
CA ALA A 48 -0.24 0.16 -5.86
C ALA A 48 -0.57 1.61 -6.22
N LYS A 49 0.14 2.54 -5.58
CA LYS A 49 0.10 3.97 -5.89
C LYS A 49 1.54 4.53 -5.92
N PRO A 50 2.02 5.07 -7.06
CA PRO A 50 3.34 5.69 -7.14
C PRO A 50 3.50 6.84 -6.14
N PHE A 51 4.68 6.97 -5.54
CA PHE A 51 5.02 8.09 -4.66
C PHE A 51 6.53 8.35 -4.68
N GLY A 52 6.95 9.47 -5.29
CA GLY A 52 8.36 9.81 -5.44
C GLY A 52 9.13 8.77 -6.26
N ARG A 53 10.19 8.19 -5.69
CA ARG A 53 11.00 7.11 -6.32
C ARG A 53 10.47 5.70 -6.04
N GLY A 54 9.47 5.59 -5.17
CA GLY A 54 8.91 4.33 -4.71
C GLY A 54 7.41 4.26 -4.97
N ARG A 55 6.74 3.35 -4.25
CA ARG A 55 5.30 3.16 -4.33
C ARG A 55 4.70 2.72 -3.00
N PHE A 56 3.48 3.14 -2.73
CA PHE A 56 2.66 2.52 -1.70
C PHE A 56 2.05 1.25 -2.24
N HIS A 57 2.10 0.19 -1.45
CA HIS A 57 1.53 -1.10 -1.78
C HIS A 57 0.52 -1.47 -0.70
N VAL A 58 -0.69 -1.80 -1.13
CA VAL A 58 -1.81 -2.24 -0.30
C VAL A 58 -2.15 -3.66 -0.69
N GLU A 59 -2.07 -4.57 0.26
CA GLU A 59 -2.55 -5.94 0.11
C GLU A 59 -3.91 -6.06 0.79
N GLU A 60 -4.81 -6.78 0.15
CA GLU A 60 -6.03 -7.24 0.77
C GLU A 60 -5.75 -8.52 1.57
N VAL A 61 -6.16 -8.55 2.84
CA VAL A 61 -6.05 -9.74 3.71
C VAL A 61 -7.30 -9.79 4.59
N ASP A 62 -8.15 -10.80 4.45
CA ASP A 62 -9.30 -11.15 5.31
C ASP A 62 -9.79 -10.04 6.27
N GLY A 63 -10.70 -9.20 5.76
CA GLY A 63 -11.29 -8.11 6.56
C GLY A 63 -10.39 -6.89 6.80
N GLN A 64 -9.14 -6.91 6.35
CA GLN A 64 -8.15 -5.85 6.51
C GLN A 64 -7.49 -5.43 5.20
N TYR A 65 -6.97 -4.21 5.19
CA TYR A 65 -5.96 -3.75 4.25
C TYR A 65 -4.60 -3.64 4.95
N CYS A 66 -3.57 -4.02 4.22
CA CYS A 66 -2.19 -4.09 4.66
C CYS A 66 -1.35 -3.13 3.81
N ILE A 67 -1.05 -1.93 4.31
CA ILE A 67 -0.29 -0.91 3.58
C ILE A 67 1.19 -0.88 4.00
N HIS A 68 2.09 -0.78 3.03
CA HIS A 68 3.51 -0.49 3.21
C HIS A 68 4.03 0.42 2.07
N TYR A 69 5.27 0.89 2.21
CA TYR A 69 5.93 1.71 1.20
C TYR A 69 7.22 1.03 0.75
N ASP A 70 7.30 0.75 -0.55
CA ASP A 70 8.50 0.26 -1.20
C ASP A 70 9.36 1.46 -1.57
N ARG A 71 10.57 1.55 -1.00
CA ARG A 71 11.49 2.68 -1.28
C ARG A 71 11.88 2.77 -2.74
N TYR A 72 12.03 1.61 -3.37
CA TYR A 72 12.36 1.44 -4.76
C TYR A 72 11.22 0.68 -5.42
N ASP A 73 10.64 1.28 -6.46
CA ASP A 73 9.63 0.61 -7.28
C ASP A 73 10.25 -0.64 -7.91
N PRO A 74 9.76 -1.86 -7.63
CA PRO A 74 10.32 -3.09 -8.17
C PRO A 74 10.21 -3.18 -9.70
N GLU A 75 9.29 -2.46 -10.34
CA GLU A 75 9.20 -2.40 -11.80
C GLU A 75 10.31 -1.53 -12.41
N ARG A 76 10.78 -0.52 -11.66
CA ARG A 76 11.78 0.44 -12.14
C ARG A 76 13.20 0.14 -11.63
N TYR A 77 13.32 -0.44 -10.44
CA TYR A 77 14.57 -0.68 -9.73
C TYR A 77 14.55 -2.04 -8.99
N PRO A 78 14.42 -3.17 -9.71
CA PRO A 78 14.22 -4.49 -9.10
C PRO A 78 15.36 -4.91 -8.16
N LEU A 79 16.63 -4.64 -8.53
CA LEU A 79 17.78 -4.96 -7.67
C LEU A 79 17.83 -4.09 -6.40
N ALA A 80 17.50 -2.80 -6.52
CA ALA A 80 17.48 -1.90 -5.37
C ALA A 80 16.32 -2.23 -4.41
N HIS A 81 15.22 -2.77 -4.93
CA HIS A 81 14.10 -3.26 -4.12
C HIS A 81 14.52 -4.47 -3.26
N LEU A 82 15.31 -5.40 -3.80
CA LEU A 82 15.74 -6.61 -3.09
C LEU A 82 16.80 -6.36 -2.00
N LEU A 83 17.65 -5.36 -2.16
CA LEU A 83 18.80 -5.10 -1.28
C LEU A 83 18.52 -4.08 -0.16
N ASN A 84 17.25 -3.70 0.07
CA ASN A 84 16.89 -2.51 0.85
C ASN A 84 16.05 -2.78 2.10
#